data_AF-A0A7R8UUB9-F1
#
_entry.id   AF-A0A7R8UUB9-F1
#
_cell.length_a   1.000
_cell.length_b   1.000
_cell.length_c   1.000
_cell.angle_alpha   90.00
_cell.angle_beta   90.00
_cell.angle_gamma   90.00
#
_symmetry.space_group_name_H-M   'P 1'
#
loop_
_entity.id
_entity.type
_entity.pdbx_description
1 polymer ?
#
loop_
_entity_poly.entity_id
_entity_poly.type
_entity_poly.pdbx_seq_one_letter_code
_entity_poly.pdbx_strand_id
1 'polypeptide(L)'
;MKLFIALCAVIAVASAAFNKEEFLKMREECLKSEKVPAAIIEKLKHREYEQDLGHEAKCYIRCMGLKTGVWDDTHGYNVDKTYDDFHSAGLEVSKDNLKKCFKSSGDDDKCVWAAKDVKCLWTNKYVTIKKDLFE
;
A
#
# COMPACT_ATOMS: atom_id res chain seq x y z
N MET A 1 22.50 -43.23 20.57
CA MET A 1 23.29 -42.63 19.47
C MET A 1 22.31 -42.31 18.35
N LYS A 2 21.82 -41.06 18.27
CA LYS A 2 22.34 -40.00 17.38
C LYS A 2 22.36 -40.42 15.90
N LEU A 3 21.28 -40.12 15.19
CA LEU A 3 21.32 -39.67 13.79
C LEU A 3 20.29 -38.55 13.67
N PHE A 4 20.83 -37.33 13.69
CA PHE A 4 20.11 -36.07 13.55
C PHE A 4 19.92 -35.76 12.06
N ILE A 5 18.70 -35.31 11.72
CA ILE A 5 18.37 -34.17 10.84
C ILE A 5 18.96 -34.17 9.41
N ALA A 6 18.07 -34.22 8.43
CA ALA A 6 17.96 -33.16 7.41
C ALA A 6 16.63 -33.30 6.65
N LEU A 7 15.53 -32.90 7.28
CA LEU A 7 14.31 -32.53 6.55
C LEU A 7 14.59 -31.17 5.93
N CYS A 8 15.24 -31.14 4.77
CA CYS A 8 15.33 -29.93 3.95
C CYS A 8 13.94 -29.68 3.35
N ALA A 9 13.00 -29.21 4.18
CA ALA A 9 11.88 -28.44 3.69
C ALA A 9 12.49 -27.16 3.12
N VAL A 10 12.84 -27.21 1.83
CA VAL A 10 13.08 -26.01 1.04
C VAL A 10 11.72 -25.33 1.00
N ILE A 11 11.45 -24.48 2.00
CA ILE A 11 10.40 -23.49 1.90
C ILE A 11 10.91 -22.60 0.79
N ALA A 12 10.43 -22.86 -0.43
CA ALA A 12 10.52 -21.89 -1.50
C ALA A 12 9.86 -20.64 -0.94
N VAL A 13 10.67 -19.69 -0.48
CA VAL A 13 10.21 -18.34 -0.24
C VAL A 13 9.87 -17.84 -1.63
N ALA A 14 8.63 -18.09 -2.06
CA ALA A 14 8.10 -17.45 -3.23
C ALA A 14 8.22 -15.96 -2.93
N SER A 15 9.17 -15.29 -3.60
CA SER A 15 9.07 -13.85 -3.78
C SER A 15 7.67 -13.62 -4.32
N ALA A 16 6.78 -13.08 -3.50
CA ALA A 16 5.40 -12.86 -3.90
C ALA A 16 5.44 -11.80 -5.00
N ALA A 17 5.58 -12.24 -6.24
CA ALA A 17 5.35 -11.42 -7.41
C ALA A 17 3.95 -10.82 -7.25
N PHE A 18 3.81 -9.54 -7.56
CA PHE A 18 2.53 -8.85 -7.46
C PHE A 18 1.42 -9.66 -8.13
N ASN A 19 0.39 -10.01 -7.36
CA ASN A 19 -0.77 -10.72 -7.86
C ASN A 19 -1.89 -9.72 -8.14
N LYS A 20 -2.15 -9.46 -9.43
CA LYS A 20 -3.16 -8.52 -9.89
C LYS A 20 -4.58 -8.90 -9.44
N GLU A 21 -4.94 -10.17 -9.48
CA GLU A 21 -6.29 -10.63 -9.09
C GLU A 21 -6.53 -10.44 -7.60
N GLU A 22 -5.54 -10.82 -6.78
CA GLU A 22 -5.61 -10.62 -5.33
C GLU A 22 -5.68 -9.12 -4.98
N PHE A 23 -4.90 -8.28 -5.66
CA PHE A 23 -4.95 -6.84 -5.48
C PHE A 23 -6.32 -6.24 -5.84
N LEU A 24 -6.93 -6.68 -6.94
CA LEU A 24 -8.27 -6.24 -7.33
C LEU A 24 -9.33 -6.69 -6.32
N LYS A 25 -9.21 -7.92 -5.80
CA LYS A 25 -10.09 -8.40 -4.74
C LYS A 25 -9.97 -7.57 -3.46
N MET A 26 -8.74 -7.29 -2.99
CA MET A 26 -8.51 -6.43 -1.82
C MET A 26 -9.12 -5.04 -2.02
N ARG A 27 -8.98 -4.47 -3.23
CA ARG A 27 -9.59 -3.19 -3.59
C ARG A 27 -11.10 -3.22 -3.45
N GLU A 28 -11.77 -4.21 -4.04
CA GLU A 28 -13.22 -4.34 -3.96
C GLU A 28 -13.72 -4.50 -2.52
N GLU A 29 -13.03 -5.31 -1.73
CA GLU A 29 -13.31 -5.50 -0.30
C GLU A 29 -13.23 -4.18 0.46
N CYS A 30 -12.14 -3.42 0.29
CA CYS A 30 -11.93 -2.15 0.99
C CYS A 30 -12.92 -1.06 0.53
N LEU A 31 -13.22 -0.97 -0.77
CA LEU A 31 -14.22 -0.01 -1.27
C LEU A 31 -15.60 -0.25 -0.64
N LYS A 32 -15.97 -1.53 -0.50
CA LYS A 32 -17.24 -1.94 0.10
C LYS A 32 -17.26 -1.75 1.62
N SER A 33 -16.19 -2.13 2.33
CA SER A 33 -16.14 -2.03 3.81
C SER A 33 -16.23 -0.60 4.28
N GLU A 34 -15.48 0.30 3.64
CA GLU A 34 -15.42 1.71 4.00
C GLU A 34 -16.57 2.52 3.40
N LYS A 35 -17.44 1.89 2.59
CA LYS A 35 -18.60 2.51 1.93
C LYS A 35 -18.20 3.73 1.09
N VAL A 36 -17.11 3.62 0.35
CA VAL A 36 -16.59 4.71 -0.48
C VAL A 36 -17.64 5.11 -1.53
N PRO A 37 -18.03 6.39 -1.61
CA PRO A 37 -19.00 6.84 -2.60
C PRO A 37 -18.50 6.60 -4.03
N ALA A 38 -19.38 6.13 -4.91
CA ALA A 38 -19.04 5.83 -6.31
C ALA A 38 -18.36 7.00 -7.04
N ALA A 39 -18.76 8.24 -6.74
CA ALA A 39 -18.16 9.45 -7.29
C ALA A 39 -16.68 9.66 -6.93
N ILE A 40 -16.19 9.03 -5.85
CA ILE A 40 -14.80 9.12 -5.40
C ILE A 40 -13.97 7.93 -5.91
N ILE A 41 -14.60 6.81 -6.26
CA ILE A 41 -13.91 5.59 -6.73
C ILE A 41 -13.05 5.87 -7.96
N GLU A 42 -13.56 6.62 -8.95
CA GLU A 42 -12.79 6.95 -10.15
C GLU A 42 -11.55 7.79 -9.81
N LYS A 43 -11.68 8.77 -8.92
CA LYS A 43 -10.53 9.57 -8.44
C LYS A 43 -9.46 8.69 -7.78
N LEU A 44 -9.88 7.71 -6.97
CA LEU A 44 -8.97 6.76 -6.33
C LEU A 44 -8.27 5.85 -7.35
N LYS A 45 -8.98 5.39 -8.40
CA LYS A 45 -8.38 4.61 -9.50
C LYS A 45 -7.32 5.40 -10.24
N HIS A 46 -7.56 6.70 -10.47
CA HIS A 46 -6.63 7.60 -11.14
C HIS A 46 -5.57 8.23 -10.23
N ARG A 47 -5.59 7.90 -8.93
CA ARG A 47 -4.64 8.39 -7.93
C ARG A 47 -4.65 9.93 -7.80
N GLU A 48 -5.82 10.52 -7.99
CA GLU A 48 -6.06 11.96 -7.86
C GLU A 48 -6.19 12.35 -6.38
N TYR A 49 -5.06 12.43 -5.69
CA TYR A 49 -5.00 12.73 -4.25
C TYR A 49 -4.79 14.23 -3.93
N GLU A 50 -4.73 15.08 -4.95
CA GLU A 50 -4.49 16.53 -4.78
C GLU A 50 -5.64 17.22 -4.05
N GLN A 51 -6.87 16.75 -4.27
CA GLN A 51 -8.07 17.25 -3.58
C GLN A 51 -8.22 16.62 -2.20
N ASP A 52 -9.04 17.21 -1.32
CA ASP A 52 -9.37 16.58 -0.05
C ASP A 52 -10.29 15.38 -0.30
N LEU A 53 -9.91 14.23 0.26
CA LEU A 53 -10.72 13.02 0.21
C LEU A 53 -11.71 13.01 1.38
N GLY A 54 -12.92 12.51 1.14
CA GLY A 54 -13.85 12.18 2.22
C GLY A 54 -13.25 11.16 3.19
N HIS A 55 -13.77 11.08 4.41
CA HIS A 55 -13.25 10.19 5.46
C HIS A 55 -13.25 8.72 5.02
N GLU A 56 -14.30 8.27 4.34
CA GLU A 56 -14.44 6.92 3.78
C GLU A 56 -13.31 6.59 2.80
N ALA A 57 -12.94 7.54 1.94
CA ALA A 57 -11.86 7.37 0.98
C ALA A 57 -10.48 7.37 1.66
N LYS A 58 -10.32 8.14 2.75
CA LYS A 58 -9.12 8.08 3.59
C LYS A 58 -9.00 6.72 4.28
N CYS A 59 -10.12 6.18 4.79
CA CYS A 59 -10.14 4.84 5.39
C CYS A 59 -9.91 3.74 4.38
N TYR A 60 -10.34 3.90 3.13
CA TYR A 60 -10.01 2.97 2.05
C TYR A 60 -8.49 2.85 1.84
N ILE A 61 -7.76 3.98 1.87
CA ILE A 61 -6.29 3.98 1.77
C ILE A 61 -5.66 3.19 2.92
N ARG A 62 -6.12 3.41 4.15
CA ARG A 62 -5.70 2.63 5.33
C ARG A 62 -6.02 1.14 5.15
N CYS A 63 -7.22 0.78 4.71
CA CYS A 63 -7.63 -0.60 4.49
C CYS A 63 -6.71 -1.32 3.48
N MET A 64 -6.39 -0.65 2.37
CA MET A 64 -5.45 -1.20 1.39
C MET A 64 -4.07 -1.43 2.01
N GLY A 65 -3.56 -0.46 2.78
CA GLY A 65 -2.28 -0.60 3.48
C GLY A 65 -2.26 -1.77 4.47
N LEU A 66 -3.35 -1.99 5.21
CA LEU A 66 -3.50 -3.12 6.14
C LEU A 66 -3.52 -4.46 5.39
N LYS A 67 -4.26 -4.53 4.28
CA LYS A 67 -4.42 -5.75 3.47
C LYS A 67 -3.13 -6.16 2.78
N THR A 68 -2.35 -5.21 2.26
CA THR A 68 -1.02 -5.49 1.69
C THR A 68 0.07 -5.63 2.77
N GLY A 69 -0.25 -5.31 4.03
CA GLY A 69 0.67 -5.42 5.16
C GLY A 69 1.81 -4.40 5.15
N VAL A 70 1.66 -3.32 4.37
CA VAL A 70 2.60 -2.18 4.33
C VAL A 70 2.27 -1.14 5.40
N TRP A 71 1.07 -1.19 5.99
CA TRP A 71 0.60 -0.29 7.04
C TRP A 71 0.22 -1.07 8.30
N ASP A 72 0.49 -0.47 9.46
CA ASP A 72 -0.17 -0.81 10.71
C ASP A 72 -0.55 0.44 11.51
N ASP A 73 -1.56 0.35 12.38
CA ASP A 73 -2.10 1.52 13.09
C ASP A 73 -1.20 2.05 14.20
N THR A 74 -0.15 1.31 14.56
CA THR A 74 0.80 1.68 15.60
C THR A 74 1.99 2.45 15.01
N HIS A 75 2.53 2.00 13.89
CA HIS A 75 3.77 2.53 13.31
C HIS A 75 3.58 3.23 11.95
N GLY A 76 2.41 3.11 11.33
CA GLY A 76 2.12 3.67 10.02
C GLY A 76 2.72 2.83 8.89
N TYR A 77 3.18 3.49 7.82
CA TYR A 77 3.77 2.78 6.69
C TYR A 77 5.17 2.25 6.98
N ASN A 78 5.39 0.98 6.69
CA ASN A 78 6.72 0.37 6.66
C ASN A 78 7.43 0.70 5.34
N VAL A 79 8.54 1.42 5.42
CA VAL A 79 9.31 1.89 4.24
C VAL A 79 9.79 0.74 3.36
N ASP A 80 10.32 -0.32 3.95
CA ASP A 80 10.91 -1.42 3.18
C ASP A 80 9.82 -2.24 2.49
N LYS A 81 8.76 -2.61 3.21
CA LYS A 81 7.62 -3.31 2.63
C LYS A 81 6.93 -2.49 1.54
N THR A 82 6.77 -1.19 1.75
CA THR A 82 6.14 -0.33 0.73
C THR A 82 7.03 -0.20 -0.50
N TYR A 83 8.35 -0.10 -0.32
CA TYR A 83 9.30 -0.08 -1.43
C TYR A 83 9.19 -1.37 -2.26
N ASP A 84 9.18 -2.54 -1.60
CA ASP A 84 9.09 -3.84 -2.26
C ASP A 84 7.72 -4.03 -2.95
N ASP A 85 6.62 -3.66 -2.30
CA ASP A 85 5.25 -3.72 -2.85
C ASP A 85 5.12 -2.84 -4.10
N PHE A 86 5.61 -1.60 -4.03
CA PHE A 86 5.56 -0.66 -5.16
C PHE A 86 6.37 -1.17 -6.36
N HIS A 87 7.59 -1.67 -6.14
CA HIS A 87 8.41 -2.22 -7.23
C HIS A 87 7.79 -3.48 -7.83
N SER A 88 7.22 -4.35 -7.00
CA SER A 88 6.51 -5.54 -7.45
C SER A 88 5.30 -5.17 -8.31
N ALA A 89 4.62 -4.08 -7.97
CA ALA A 89 3.56 -3.46 -8.76
C ALA A 89 4.07 -2.54 -9.90
N GLY A 90 5.35 -2.62 -10.28
CA GLY A 90 5.97 -1.86 -11.37
C GLY A 90 5.95 -0.34 -11.21
N LEU A 91 5.86 0.14 -9.97
CA LEU A 91 6.02 1.55 -9.62
C LEU A 91 7.49 1.85 -9.26
N GLU A 92 7.97 3.01 -9.65
CA GLU A 92 9.28 3.51 -9.26
C GLU A 92 9.16 4.50 -8.10
N VAL A 93 9.91 4.25 -7.03
CA VAL A 93 10.02 5.11 -5.87
C VAL A 93 11.36 4.88 -5.18
N SER A 94 11.94 5.88 -4.50
CA SER A 94 13.11 5.67 -3.64
C SER A 94 12.70 5.55 -2.17
N LYS A 95 13.45 4.76 -1.39
CA LYS A 95 13.24 4.68 0.06
C LYS A 95 13.38 6.05 0.74
N ASP A 96 14.25 6.92 0.23
CA ASP A 96 14.40 8.27 0.75
C ASP A 96 13.15 9.12 0.50
N ASN A 97 12.52 8.98 -0.66
CA ASN A 97 11.25 9.66 -0.94
C ASN A 97 10.10 9.12 -0.06
N LEU A 98 10.07 7.81 0.21
CA LEU A 98 9.13 7.24 1.19
C LEU A 98 9.34 7.86 2.58
N LYS A 99 10.59 7.91 3.07
CA LYS A 99 10.93 8.50 4.39
C LYS A 99 10.61 9.99 4.50
N LYS A 100 10.60 10.73 3.38
CA LYS A 100 10.17 12.14 3.37
C LYS A 100 8.68 12.29 3.69
N CYS A 101 7.85 11.31 3.32
CA CYS A 101 6.40 11.36 3.52
C CYS A 101 5.91 10.56 4.73
N PHE A 102 6.51 9.41 5.03
CA PHE A 102 6.08 8.54 6.12
C PHE A 102 6.53 9.10 7.45
N LYS A 103 5.61 9.78 8.13
CA LYS A 103 5.85 10.46 9.41
C LYS A 103 4.94 9.86 10.47
N SER A 104 5.38 9.84 11.72
CA SER A 104 4.46 9.54 12.83
C SER A 104 3.43 10.66 12.93
N SER A 105 2.17 10.29 13.16
CA SER A 105 1.07 11.23 13.38
C SER A 105 0.61 11.31 14.84
N GLY A 106 1.19 10.50 15.74
CA GLY A 106 0.72 10.39 17.12
C GLY A 106 -0.69 9.81 17.20
N ASP A 107 -1.61 10.55 17.86
CA ASP A 107 -2.98 10.14 18.14
C ASP A 107 -4.00 10.57 17.07
N ASP A 108 -3.53 11.01 15.90
CA ASP A 108 -4.41 11.34 14.77
C ASP A 108 -5.28 10.14 14.36
N ASP A 109 -6.46 10.43 13.81
CA ASP A 109 -7.30 9.46 13.11
C ASP A 109 -6.44 8.68 12.10
N LYS A 110 -6.42 7.35 12.23
CA LYS A 110 -5.51 6.48 11.46
C LYS A 110 -5.82 6.49 9.96
N CYS A 111 -7.07 6.74 9.57
CA CYS A 111 -7.44 6.93 8.17
C CYS A 111 -6.85 8.24 7.62
N VAL A 112 -6.97 9.33 8.39
CA VAL A 112 -6.38 10.62 8.03
C VAL A 112 -4.87 10.52 7.93
N TRP A 113 -4.22 9.83 8.86
CA TRP A 113 -2.78 9.59 8.83
C TRP A 113 -2.35 8.84 7.57
N ALA A 114 -2.94 7.66 7.30
CA ALA A 114 -2.60 6.86 6.11
C ALA A 114 -2.79 7.65 4.81
N ALA A 115 -3.87 8.42 4.72
CA ALA A 115 -4.16 9.24 3.55
C ALA A 115 -3.20 10.41 3.37
N LYS A 116 -2.78 11.08 4.46
CA LYS A 116 -1.82 12.18 4.44
C LYS A 116 -0.47 11.73 3.87
N ASP A 117 0.01 10.59 4.33
CA ASP A 117 1.30 10.03 3.89
C ASP A 117 1.27 9.64 2.41
N VAL A 118 0.19 8.99 1.95
CA VAL A 118 0.00 8.65 0.53
C VAL A 118 -0.16 9.91 -0.32
N LYS A 119 -0.96 10.89 0.12
CA LYS A 119 -1.12 12.18 -0.58
C LYS A 119 0.23 12.87 -0.77
N CYS A 120 1.09 12.89 0.26
CA CYS A 120 2.43 13.44 0.15
C CYS A 120 3.24 12.81 -0.99
N LEU A 121 3.20 11.48 -1.16
CA LEU A 121 3.93 10.80 -2.23
C LEU A 121 3.47 11.23 -3.62
N TRP A 122 2.15 11.29 -3.84
CA TRP A 122 1.58 11.61 -5.16
C TRP A 122 1.70 13.09 -5.49
N THR A 123 1.42 13.98 -4.53
CA THR A 123 1.54 15.44 -4.75
C THR A 123 2.99 15.87 -5.01
N ASN A 124 3.97 15.20 -4.40
CA ASN A 124 5.39 15.48 -4.67
C ASN A 124 5.96 14.70 -5.88
N LYS A 125 5.13 13.92 -6.59
CA LYS A 125 5.54 13.09 -7.73
C LYS A 125 6.72 12.17 -7.40
N TYR A 126 6.72 11.63 -6.19
CA TYR A 126 7.75 10.71 -5.71
C TYR A 126 7.57 9.28 -6.23
N VAL A 127 6.39 8.98 -6.77
CA VAL A 127 6.04 7.69 -7.37
C VAL A 127 5.80 7.90 -8.85
N THR A 128 6.49 7.13 -9.68
CA THR A 128 6.30 7.09 -11.13
C THR A 128 5.72 5.73 -11.52
N ILE A 129 4.77 5.72 -12.43
CA ILE A 129 4.21 4.47 -12.97
C ILE A 129 5.05 4.07 -14.18
N LYS A 130 5.62 2.86 -14.20
CA LYS A 130 6.25 2.35 -15.44
C LYS A 130 5.17 2.15 -16.49
N LYS A 131 5.49 2.55 -17.72
CA LYS A 131 4.56 2.63 -18.86
C LYS A 131 3.95 1.26 -19.22
N ASP A 132 4.65 0.21 -18.84
CA ASP A 132 4.43 -1.21 -19.09
C ASP A 132 3.43 -1.87 -18.12
N LEU A 133 2.89 -1.12 -17.13
CA LEU A 133 1.95 -1.68 -16.14
C LEU A 133 0.51 -1.84 -16.66
N PHE A 134 0.19 -1.25 -17.81
CA PHE A 134 -1.17 -1.22 -18.39
C PHE A 134 -1.25 -1.81 -19.80
N GLU A 135 -0.19 -2.47 -20.28
CA GLU A 135 -0.23 -3.32 -21.49
C GLU A 135 -0.48 -4.79 -21.12
#